data_AF-A0A177XWT3-F1
#
_entry.id   AF-A0A177XWT3-F1
#
_cell.length_a   1.000
_cell.length_b   1.000
_cell.length_c   1.000
_cell.angle_alpha   90.00
_cell.angle_beta   90.00
_cell.angle_gamma   90.00
#
_symmetry.space_group_name_H-M   'P 1'
#
loop_
_entity.id
_entity.type
_entity.pdbx_description
1 polymer ?
#
loop_
_entity_poly.entity_id
_entity_poly.type
_entity_poly.pdbx_seq_one_letter_code
_entity_poly.pdbx_strand_id
1 'polypeptide(L)'
;MIEQHYGELCIDDALYASLEALLNRYTLPENAERLVLNCRQMSYYRHRQGLHPIEVQLKRESASSPWLVVFFANFSYPDDHSTTVEPELYFHLANRWCYQPDVGSTDLSHPEVQELLSVWMKAFARHLSRNVFDDVQLTMVGTFN
;
A
#
# COMPACT_ATOMS: atom_id res chain seq x y z
N MET A 1 -5.78 -3.95 15.14
CA MET A 1 -6.45 -4.61 13.98
C MET A 1 -5.42 -4.96 12.91
N ILE A 2 -4.45 -4.07 12.66
CA ILE A 2 -3.31 -4.30 11.77
C ILE A 2 -2.07 -4.64 12.62
N GLU A 3 -1.18 -5.51 12.12
CA GLU A 3 0.16 -5.71 12.69
C GLU A 3 1.07 -4.55 12.27
N GLN A 4 1.70 -3.90 13.24
CA GLN A 4 2.56 -2.74 12.98
C GLN A 4 4.02 -3.15 12.75
N HIS A 5 4.46 -4.27 13.33
CA HIS A 5 5.86 -4.67 13.40
C HIS A 5 6.19 -5.87 12.51
N TYR A 6 7.26 -5.75 11.74
CA TYR A 6 7.76 -6.71 10.74
C TYR A 6 9.23 -7.03 11.02
N GLY A 7 9.50 -7.56 12.22
CA GLY A 7 10.85 -7.67 12.77
C GLY A 7 11.37 -6.29 13.14
N GLU A 8 12.46 -5.84 12.52
CA GLU A 8 13.05 -4.52 12.74
C GLU A 8 12.33 -3.39 11.97
N LEU A 9 11.48 -3.74 10.98
CA LEU A 9 10.69 -2.78 10.24
C LEU A 9 9.38 -2.49 10.99
N CYS A 10 8.99 -1.22 11.04
CA CYS A 10 7.74 -0.79 11.64
C CYS A 10 6.97 0.10 10.66
N ILE A 11 5.65 -0.07 10.58
CA ILE A 11 4.78 0.88 9.87
C ILE A 11 4.80 2.20 10.65
N ASP A 12 5.02 3.31 9.95
CA ASP A 12 4.99 4.66 10.52
C ASP A 12 3.69 4.90 11.32
N ASP A 13 3.79 5.48 12.52
CA ASP A 13 2.66 5.62 13.45
C ASP A 13 1.47 6.36 12.84
N ALA A 14 1.72 7.40 12.04
CA ALA A 14 0.66 8.17 11.40
C ALA A 14 0.01 7.37 10.27
N LEU A 15 0.79 6.58 9.53
CA LEU A 15 0.25 5.67 8.52
C LEU A 15 -0.56 4.56 9.17
N TYR A 16 -0.03 3.92 10.22
CA TYR A 16 -0.72 2.89 10.99
C TYR A 16 -2.08 3.38 11.49
N ALA A 17 -2.12 4.54 12.16
CA ALA A 17 -3.36 5.13 12.65
C ALA A 17 -4.35 5.44 11.50
N SER A 18 -3.85 5.92 10.35
CA SER A 18 -4.68 6.21 9.17
C SER A 18 -5.28 4.94 8.58
N LEU A 19 -4.50 3.85 8.47
CA LEU A 19 -4.97 2.57 7.96
C LEU A 19 -5.97 1.91 8.92
N GLU A 20 -5.72 1.97 10.24
CA GLU A 20 -6.69 1.47 11.23
C GLU A 20 -8.01 2.24 11.16
N ALA A 21 -7.95 3.57 11.11
CA ALA A 21 -9.14 4.40 10.97
C ALA A 21 -9.90 4.09 9.67
N LEU A 22 -9.18 3.82 8.56
CA LEU A 22 -9.78 3.47 7.29
C LEU A 22 -10.49 2.11 7.37
N LEU A 23 -9.81 1.07 7.85
CA LEU A 23 -10.39 -0.28 7.93
C LEU A 23 -11.60 -0.32 8.88
N ASN A 24 -11.57 0.44 9.98
CA ASN A 24 -12.68 0.51 10.95
C ASN A 24 -13.97 1.14 10.36
N ARG A 25 -13.90 1.78 9.18
CA ARG A 25 -15.09 2.29 8.47
C ARG A 25 -15.83 1.21 7.69
N TYR A 26 -15.26 0.01 7.57
CA TYR A 26 -15.82 -1.09 6.80
C TYR A 26 -16.28 -2.21 7.74
N THR A 27 -17.44 -2.78 7.45
CA THR A 27 -17.86 -4.05 8.05
C THR A 27 -17.23 -5.19 7.25
N LEU A 28 -16.15 -5.77 7.77
CA LEU A 28 -15.42 -6.85 7.11
C LEU A 28 -16.06 -8.21 7.45
N PRO A 29 -16.33 -9.06 6.46
CA PRO A 29 -16.81 -10.42 6.71
C PRO A 29 -15.85 -11.23 7.60
N GLU A 30 -16.38 -12.13 8.43
CA GLU A 30 -15.56 -13.02 9.26
C GLU A 30 -14.65 -13.91 8.41
N ASN A 31 -15.10 -14.30 7.21
CA ASN A 31 -14.34 -15.13 6.30
C ASN A 31 -13.33 -14.36 5.42
N ALA A 32 -13.20 -13.05 5.56
CA ALA A 32 -12.26 -12.26 4.77
C ALA A 32 -10.81 -12.68 5.08
N GLU A 33 -10.04 -13.08 4.07
CA GLU A 33 -8.62 -13.45 4.20
C GLU A 33 -7.72 -12.35 3.63
N ARG A 34 -8.11 -11.74 2.49
CA ARG A 34 -7.30 -10.77 1.77
C ARG A 34 -8.10 -9.55 1.37
N LEU A 35 -7.51 -8.39 1.62
CA LEU A 35 -8.04 -7.09 1.26
C LEU A 35 -7.05 -6.34 0.39
N VAL A 36 -7.57 -5.49 -0.47
CA VAL A 36 -6.78 -4.55 -1.27
C VAL A 36 -7.40 -3.17 -1.10
N LEU A 37 -6.58 -2.23 -0.61
CA LEU A 37 -6.88 -0.81 -0.57
C LEU A 37 -6.28 -0.15 -1.80
N ASN A 38 -7.13 0.45 -2.62
CA ASN A 38 -6.74 1.29 -3.76
C ASN A 38 -6.98 2.76 -3.41
N CYS A 39 -5.97 3.60 -3.61
CA CYS A 39 -6.04 5.06 -3.45
C CYS A 39 -5.68 5.73 -4.77
N ARG A 40 -6.61 6.51 -5.33
CA ARG A 40 -6.50 7.05 -6.69
C ARG A 40 -6.86 8.53 -6.72
N GLN A 41 -6.09 9.29 -7.50
CA GLN A 41 -6.46 10.64 -7.92
C GLN A 41 -6.86 10.58 -9.39
N MET A 42 -8.12 10.90 -9.71
CA MET A 42 -8.64 10.66 -11.07
C MET A 42 -7.98 11.56 -12.12
N SER A 43 -7.43 12.71 -11.70
CA SER A 43 -6.62 13.57 -12.56
C SER A 43 -5.38 12.85 -13.09
N TYR A 44 -4.81 11.91 -12.34
CA TYR A 44 -3.61 11.17 -12.78
C TYR A 44 -3.92 10.34 -14.02
N TYR A 45 -5.04 9.61 -14.01
CA TYR A 45 -5.46 8.80 -15.15
C TYR A 45 -5.91 9.61 -16.36
N ARG A 46 -6.47 10.81 -16.14
CA ARG A 46 -7.02 11.64 -17.22
C ARG A 46 -5.98 12.54 -17.87
N HIS A 47 -5.04 13.04 -17.07
CA HIS A 47 -4.14 14.13 -17.45
C HIS A 47 -2.68 13.85 -17.14
N ARG A 48 -2.34 12.67 -16.59
CA ARG A 48 -0.99 12.33 -16.11
C ARG A 48 -0.45 13.33 -15.09
N GLN A 49 -1.36 13.92 -14.31
CA GLN A 49 -1.06 14.96 -13.33
C GLN A 49 -1.66 14.61 -11.97
N GLY A 50 -0.90 14.88 -10.92
CA GLY A 50 -1.28 14.58 -9.55
C GLY A 50 -0.51 13.39 -8.99
N LEU A 51 -1.06 12.79 -7.95
CA LEU A 51 -0.46 11.69 -7.23
C LEU A 51 -0.60 10.38 -7.99
N HIS A 52 0.50 9.62 -7.96
CA HIS A 52 0.53 8.25 -8.47
C HIS A 52 -0.46 7.38 -7.68
N PRO A 53 -1.22 6.51 -8.35
CA PRO A 53 -2.07 5.53 -7.71
C PRO A 53 -1.28 4.67 -6.73
N ILE A 54 -1.91 4.38 -5.59
CA ILE A 54 -1.33 3.54 -4.54
C ILE A 54 -2.22 2.33 -4.32
N GLU A 55 -1.59 1.17 -4.18
CA GLU A 55 -2.22 -0.06 -3.71
C GLU A 55 -1.56 -0.56 -2.43
N VAL A 56 -2.38 -1.00 -1.48
CA VAL A 56 -1.95 -1.68 -0.26
C VAL A 56 -2.72 -2.98 -0.15
N GLN A 57 -2.01 -4.11 -0.14
CA GLN A 57 -2.63 -5.40 0.13
C GLN A 57 -2.48 -5.76 1.61
N LEU A 58 -3.55 -6.26 2.20
CA LEU A 58 -3.55 -6.83 3.55
C LEU A 58 -4.01 -8.29 3.49
N LYS A 59 -3.47 -9.11 4.39
CA LYS A 59 -3.91 -10.49 4.61
C LYS A 59 -4.01 -10.81 6.10
N ARG A 60 -4.84 -11.77 6.49
CA ARG A 60 -4.80 -12.35 7.83
C ARG A 60 -4.94 -13.87 7.74
N GLU A 61 -4.43 -14.59 8.73
CA GLU A 61 -4.41 -16.06 8.72
C GLU A 61 -5.71 -16.68 9.24
N SER A 62 -6.47 -15.94 10.06
CA SER A 62 -7.74 -16.37 10.62
C SER A 62 -8.59 -15.14 10.98
N ALA A 63 -9.88 -15.35 11.31
CA ALA A 63 -10.77 -14.27 11.71
C ALA A 63 -10.27 -13.48 12.95
N SER A 64 -9.53 -14.14 13.84
CA SER A 64 -8.95 -13.55 15.05
C SER A 64 -7.52 -13.01 14.87
N SER A 65 -6.85 -13.33 13.76
CA SER A 65 -5.49 -12.85 13.50
C SER A 65 -5.51 -11.36 13.12
N PRO A 66 -4.47 -10.58 13.48
CA PRO A 66 -4.33 -9.23 12.96
C PRO A 66 -4.15 -9.26 11.44
N TRP A 67 -4.53 -8.16 10.78
CA TRP A 67 -4.24 -7.91 9.38
C TRP A 67 -2.77 -7.56 9.21
N LEU A 68 -2.06 -8.33 8.38
CA LEU A 68 -0.72 -8.05 7.92
C LEU A 68 -0.80 -7.28 6.61
N VAL A 69 -0.24 -6.08 6.55
CA VAL A 69 0.17 -5.48 5.26
C VAL A 69 1.15 -6.43 4.57
N VAL A 70 0.82 -6.84 3.35
CA VAL A 70 1.64 -7.69 2.49
C VAL A 70 2.62 -6.84 1.70
N PHE A 71 2.10 -5.79 1.06
CA PHE A 71 2.89 -4.87 0.26
C PHE A 71 2.29 -3.46 0.19
N PHE A 72 3.14 -2.52 -0.17
CA PHE A 72 2.80 -1.19 -0.68
C PHE A 72 3.26 -1.07 -2.14
N ALA A 73 2.44 -0.47 -3.00
CA ALA A 73 2.81 -0.27 -4.40
C ALA A 73 2.36 1.11 -4.90
N ASN A 74 3.23 1.77 -5.65
CA ASN A 74 2.89 2.89 -6.51
C ASN A 74 2.85 2.43 -7.95
N PHE A 75 1.96 3.06 -8.72
CA PHE A 75 1.84 2.82 -10.15
C PHE A 75 2.06 4.12 -10.90
N SER A 76 2.76 4.05 -12.02
CA SER A 76 2.92 5.17 -12.92
C SER A 76 2.76 4.74 -14.36
N TYR A 77 2.59 5.69 -15.27
CA TYR A 77 2.70 5.39 -16.69
C TYR A 77 4.19 5.25 -17.05
N PRO A 78 4.64 4.10 -17.59
CA PRO A 78 6.05 3.90 -17.93
C PRO A 78 6.61 4.93 -18.90
N ASP A 79 5.77 5.39 -19.84
CA ASP A 79 6.11 6.42 -20.81
C ASP A 79 4.87 7.22 -21.25
N ASP A 80 5.10 8.25 -22.08
CA ASP A 80 4.07 9.14 -22.61
C ASP A 80 3.05 8.43 -23.52
N HIS A 81 3.39 7.26 -24.07
CA HIS A 81 2.55 6.48 -24.97
C HIS A 81 1.73 5.41 -24.24
N SER A 82 2.07 5.10 -22.99
CA SER A 82 1.45 4.05 -22.19
C SER A 82 -0.02 4.36 -21.90
N THR A 83 -0.91 3.40 -22.11
CA THR A 83 -2.35 3.57 -21.84
C THR A 83 -2.78 3.04 -20.47
N THR A 84 -1.89 2.29 -19.83
CA THR A 84 -2.07 1.69 -18.51
C THR A 84 -0.93 2.09 -17.60
N VAL A 85 -1.21 2.07 -16.29
CA VAL A 85 -0.19 2.25 -15.27
C VAL A 85 0.42 0.90 -14.92
N GLU A 86 1.71 0.91 -14.59
CA GLU A 86 2.49 -0.26 -14.17
C GLU A 86 3.18 0.02 -12.83
N PRO A 87 3.62 -1.02 -12.09
CA PRO A 87 4.34 -0.83 -10.83
C PRO A 87 5.61 0.00 -11.03
N GLU A 88 5.67 1.15 -10.36
CA GLU A 88 6.83 2.05 -10.37
C GLU A 88 7.71 1.84 -9.14
N LEU A 89 7.08 1.57 -8.00
CA LEU A 89 7.77 1.34 -6.74
C LEU A 89 6.95 0.35 -5.92
N TYR A 90 7.59 -0.71 -5.47
CA TYR A 90 6.90 -1.82 -4.80
C TYR A 90 7.69 -2.26 -3.58
N PHE A 91 7.06 -2.29 -2.41
CA PHE A 91 7.65 -2.75 -1.16
C PHE A 91 6.87 -3.97 -0.66
N HIS A 92 7.45 -5.16 -0.75
CA HIS A 92 6.86 -6.39 -0.25
C HIS A 92 7.30 -6.67 1.19
N LEU A 93 6.56 -6.12 2.16
CA LEU A 93 6.87 -6.24 3.58
C LEU A 93 6.99 -7.70 4.05
N ALA A 94 6.04 -8.56 3.66
CA ALA A 94 6.02 -9.94 4.14
C ALA A 94 7.21 -10.79 3.63
N ASN A 95 7.73 -10.50 2.43
CA ASN A 95 8.84 -11.23 1.81
C ASN A 95 10.15 -10.43 1.81
N ARG A 96 10.17 -9.25 2.44
CA ARG A 96 11.35 -8.41 2.66
C ARG A 96 12.09 -7.98 1.38
N TRP A 97 11.37 -7.64 0.31
CA TRP A 97 12.00 -7.11 -0.91
C TRP A 97 11.31 -5.85 -1.45
N CYS A 98 12.08 -5.05 -2.18
CA CYS A 98 11.66 -3.84 -2.87
C CYS A 98 11.92 -4.01 -4.37
N TYR A 99 11.14 -3.36 -5.23
CA TYR A 99 11.34 -3.32 -6.67
C TYR A 99 11.05 -1.94 -7.24
N GLN A 100 11.87 -1.55 -8.21
CA GLN A 100 11.67 -0.41 -9.08
C GLN A 100 12.14 -0.78 -10.50
N PRO A 101 11.44 -0.37 -11.58
CA PRO A 101 11.74 -0.82 -12.95
C PRO A 101 13.21 -0.69 -13.37
N ASP A 102 13.85 0.44 -13.07
CA ASP A 102 15.22 0.73 -13.54
C ASP A 102 16.32 -0.03 -12.78
N VAL A 103 16.02 -0.46 -11.55
CA VAL A 103 17.00 -1.04 -10.62
C VAL A 103 16.74 -2.53 -10.41
N GLY A 104 15.54 -3.01 -10.68
CA GLY A 104 15.10 -4.36 -10.37
C GLY A 104 14.77 -4.53 -8.88
N SER A 105 14.91 -5.75 -8.38
CA SER A 105 14.58 -6.10 -7.00
C SER A 105 15.79 -6.04 -6.08
N THR A 106 15.59 -5.57 -4.86
CA THR A 106 16.59 -5.55 -3.79
C THR A 106 15.97 -5.90 -2.44
N ASP A 107 16.79 -6.20 -1.44
CA ASP A 107 16.33 -6.55 -0.10
C ASP A 107 15.84 -5.29 0.66
N LEU A 108 14.72 -5.42 1.38
CA LEU A 108 14.15 -4.33 2.20
C LEU A 108 15.06 -3.89 3.36
N SER A 109 16.05 -4.71 3.75
CA SER A 109 17.04 -4.37 4.77
C SER A 109 18.15 -3.44 4.28
N HIS A 110 18.24 -3.18 2.96
CA HIS A 110 19.23 -2.23 2.46
C HIS A 110 18.96 -0.82 3.04
N PRO A 111 19.97 -0.12 3.60
CA PRO A 111 19.74 1.13 4.32
C PRO A 111 19.00 2.21 3.51
N GLU A 112 19.37 2.39 2.25
CA GLU A 112 18.72 3.34 1.34
C GLU A 112 17.24 2.98 1.08
N VAL A 113 16.92 1.69 1.05
CA VAL A 113 15.56 1.19 0.84
C VAL A 113 14.72 1.42 2.10
N GLN A 114 15.31 1.23 3.29
CA GLN A 114 14.64 1.54 4.56
C GLN A 114 14.35 3.04 4.69
N GLU A 115 15.29 3.90 4.29
CA GLU A 115 15.10 5.34 4.27
C GLU A 115 13.98 5.73 3.28
N LEU A 116 14.03 5.19 2.07
CA LEU A 116 13.00 5.41 1.05
C LEU A 116 11.61 4.97 1.54
N LEU A 117 11.49 3.77 2.11
CA LEU A 117 10.24 3.26 2.67
C LEU A 117 9.73 4.14 3.81
N SER A 118 10.61 4.62 4.70
CA SER A 118 10.24 5.53 5.79
C SER A 118 9.66 6.85 5.28
N VAL A 119 10.32 7.48 4.29
CA VAL A 119 9.84 8.70 3.66
C VAL A 119 8.51 8.47 2.93
N TRP A 120 8.42 7.34 2.21
CA TRP A 120 7.22 6.94 1.50
C TRP A 120 6.02 6.78 2.44
N MET A 121 6.17 6.06 3.56
CA MET A 121 5.09 5.85 4.54
C MET A 121 4.58 7.17 5.11
N LYS A 122 5.49 8.09 5.46
CA LYS A 122 5.14 9.43 5.95
C LYS A 122 4.40 10.25 4.91
N ALA A 123 4.83 10.18 3.64
CA ALA A 123 4.15 10.86 2.55
C ALA A 123 2.74 10.31 2.34
N PHE A 124 2.58 8.98 2.37
CA PHE A 124 1.29 8.34 2.22
C PHE A 124 0.33 8.67 3.38
N ALA A 125 0.82 8.63 4.63
CA ALA A 125 0.05 9.08 5.81
C ALA A 125 -0.46 10.52 5.64
N ARG A 126 0.39 11.42 5.16
CA ARG A 126 0.03 12.81 4.89
C ARG A 126 -1.00 12.95 3.76
N HIS A 127 -0.93 12.11 2.73
CA HIS A 127 -1.93 12.11 1.66
C HIS A 127 -3.30 11.63 2.19
N LEU A 128 -3.32 10.56 2.98
CA LEU A 128 -4.54 10.08 3.62
C LEU A 128 -5.15 11.15 4.54
N SER A 129 -4.36 11.78 5.41
CA SER A 129 -4.87 12.79 6.35
C SER A 129 -5.40 14.06 5.66
N ARG A 130 -4.86 14.42 4.50
CA ARG A 130 -5.31 15.56 3.69
C ARG A 130 -6.47 15.23 2.76
N ASN A 131 -6.93 13.97 2.70
CA ASN A 131 -7.98 13.50 1.80
C ASN A 131 -7.77 13.94 0.33
N VAL A 132 -6.54 13.78 -0.18
CA VAL A 132 -6.18 14.22 -1.55
C VAL A 132 -6.52 13.19 -2.64
N PHE A 133 -6.91 11.97 -2.25
CA PHE A 133 -7.41 10.96 -3.18
C PHE A 133 -8.92 11.12 -3.37
N ASP A 134 -9.36 11.19 -4.63
CA ASP A 134 -10.77 11.30 -4.97
C ASP A 134 -11.49 9.94 -4.89
N ASP A 135 -10.74 8.85 -5.02
CA ASP A 135 -11.24 7.49 -4.99
C ASP A 135 -10.38 6.64 -4.05
N VAL A 136 -10.99 6.20 -2.94
CA VAL A 136 -10.37 5.32 -1.94
C VAL A 136 -11.28 4.12 -1.72
N GLN A 137 -10.85 2.96 -2.18
CA GLN A 137 -11.66 1.74 -2.20
C GLN A 137 -10.96 0.60 -1.48
N LEU A 138 -11.67 -0.01 -0.51
CA LEU A 138 -11.25 -1.26 0.11
C LEU A 138 -12.06 -2.40 -0.50
N THR A 139 -11.37 -3.36 -1.12
CA THR A 139 -11.98 -4.51 -1.80
C THR A 139 -11.51 -5.81 -1.15
N MET A 140 -12.43 -6.74 -0.91
CA MET A 140 -12.07 -8.10 -0.51
C MET A 140 -11.73 -8.94 -1.74
N VAL A 141 -10.55 -9.55 -1.74
CA VAL A 141 -10.02 -10.31 -2.90
C VAL A 141 -9.70 -11.77 -2.56
N GLY A 142 -9.93 -12.19 -1.31
CA GLY A 142 -9.74 -13.57 -0.89
C GLY A 142 -10.50 -13.85 0.40
N THR A 143 -10.96 -15.09 0.53
CA THR A 143 -11.67 -15.61 1.71
C THR A 143 -11.02 -16.90 2.18
N PHE A 144 -11.16 -17.20 3.47
CA PHE A 144 -10.79 -18.52 3.97
C PHE A 144 -11.58 -19.60 3.21
N ASN A 145 -10.92 -20.72 2.96
CA ASN A 145 -11.58 -21.93 2.45
C ASN A 145 -12.37 -22.65 3.55
#